data_AF-A0A1W6LKA9-F1
#
_entry.id   AF-A0A1W6LKA9-F1
#
_cell.length_a   1.000
_cell.length_b   1.000
_cell.length_c   1.000
_cell.angle_alpha   90.00
_cell.angle_beta   90.00
_cell.angle_gamma   90.00
#
_symmetry.space_group_name_H-M   'P 1'
#
loop_
_entity.id
_entity.type
_entity.pdbx_description
1 polymer ?
#
loop_
_entity_poly.entity_id
_entity_poly.type
_entity_poly.pdbx_seq_one_letter_code
_entity_poly.pdbx_strand_id
1 'polypeptide(L)'
;MTKNKVFAFLIVIYLAADLFASQNMIDFFSLPENGVKVLNNFSGKPQGKNGSLVTYDIRLPKFKNGVFTSADIARWPTDTNRCLSWVFENDFKSLFSEGIEKQTVYRKYKKHWLDRPNRESPFVLLQLNSGDYLALVPLAGPQNISWLYVNQDGELQVKAGTLGTDSVSGDVPLLAWRRSPDVYTACREAWEIAVNSESIKGRTRLRHEKDYPSNSYKSRRGLKGLGVWYWESGFNHDPFEKSEYIRDWNFRAMYGAWDTLKNVDKLHKNRALGWAAYISGKRESRRLMGDIILTKKDVIDYKWYDDALVPTGWKIDVHVSDKAYDKGFEGDAFISKALFTDYSIPYYVPYRCLYSRTIDNLFMAGRNISVTHEALGTVRVMRTCCLMGEVVGRAASLCRKYNAAPREVYHRHLKELLELNGYAKEIKHLKEN
;
A
#
# COMPACT_ATOMS: atom_id res chain seq x y z
N MET A 1 -29.12 51.97 -32.46
CA MET A 1 -28.66 52.71 -31.26
C MET A 1 -28.75 51.79 -30.06
N THR A 2 -27.64 51.18 -29.69
CA THR A 2 -27.47 50.39 -28.47
C THR A 2 -27.43 51.34 -27.28
N LYS A 3 -28.54 51.45 -26.54
CA LYS A 3 -28.55 52.17 -25.26
C LYS A 3 -28.22 51.19 -24.14
N ASN A 4 -26.98 51.27 -23.67
CA ASN A 4 -26.58 50.81 -22.34
C ASN A 4 -27.57 51.33 -21.29
N LYS A 5 -28.01 50.45 -20.39
CA LYS A 5 -28.54 50.86 -19.09
C LYS A 5 -27.85 50.06 -18.00
N VAL A 6 -26.96 50.76 -17.30
CA VAL A 6 -26.43 50.40 -15.98
C VAL A 6 -27.59 50.46 -15.00
N PHE A 7 -27.73 49.45 -14.14
CA PHE A 7 -28.60 49.51 -12.98
C PHE A 7 -27.75 49.39 -11.71
N ALA A 8 -27.89 50.40 -10.85
CA ALA A 8 -27.36 50.41 -9.50
C ALA A 8 -28.23 49.54 -8.59
N PHE A 9 -27.61 48.78 -7.71
CA PHE A 9 -28.30 48.00 -6.69
C PHE A 9 -28.26 48.72 -5.34
N LEU A 10 -29.44 48.99 -4.80
CA LEU A 10 -29.65 49.39 -3.41
C LEU A 10 -29.68 48.12 -2.56
N ILE A 11 -28.72 47.95 -1.64
CA ILE A 11 -28.73 46.84 -0.70
C ILE A 11 -29.50 47.28 0.55
N VAL A 12 -30.70 46.75 0.72
CA VAL A 12 -31.43 46.80 1.98
C VAL A 12 -30.88 45.66 2.85
N ILE A 13 -30.20 46.02 3.95
CA ILE A 13 -29.74 45.04 4.94
C ILE A 13 -30.98 44.58 5.72
N TYR A 14 -31.47 43.38 5.42
CA TYR A 14 -32.36 42.66 6.32
C TYR A 14 -31.52 42.07 7.45
N LEU A 15 -31.65 42.64 8.65
CA LEU A 15 -31.28 41.97 9.90
C LEU A 15 -32.37 40.94 10.19
N ALA A 16 -32.19 39.71 9.70
CA ALA A 16 -32.92 38.57 10.22
C ALA A 16 -32.24 38.17 11.54
N ALA A 17 -32.85 38.57 12.65
CA ALA A 17 -32.57 37.96 13.94
C ALA A 17 -33.32 36.63 14.01
N ASP A 18 -32.64 35.53 13.69
CA ASP A 18 -33.18 34.20 13.97
C ASP A 18 -32.97 33.88 15.45
N LEU A 19 -34.06 33.97 16.22
CA LEU A 19 -34.16 33.38 17.55
C LEU A 19 -34.26 31.84 17.42
N PHE A 20 -33.16 31.17 17.77
CA PHE A 20 -33.07 29.82 18.33
C PHE A 20 -34.03 28.74 17.81
N ALA A 21 -33.58 27.99 16.80
CA ALA A 21 -33.50 26.55 16.98
C ALA A 21 -32.16 26.29 17.67
N SER A 22 -32.10 25.50 18.75
CA SER A 22 -30.83 25.01 19.26
C SER A 22 -30.25 24.04 18.22
N GLN A 23 -29.64 24.58 17.17
CA GLN A 23 -28.84 23.79 16.26
C GLN A 23 -27.73 23.19 17.10
N ASN A 24 -27.65 21.87 17.06
CA ASN A 24 -26.54 21.10 17.57
C ASN A 24 -25.27 21.65 16.91
N MET A 25 -24.62 22.64 17.53
CA MET A 25 -23.47 23.35 16.97
C MET A 25 -22.29 23.32 17.94
N ILE A 26 -21.09 23.12 17.39
CA ILE A 26 -19.81 23.24 18.08
C ILE A 26 -19.14 24.50 17.54
N ASP A 27 -19.07 25.55 18.35
CA ASP A 27 -18.57 26.86 17.93
C ASP A 27 -17.11 27.08 18.38
N PHE A 28 -16.17 26.96 17.44
CA PHE A 28 -14.74 27.15 17.72
C PHE A 28 -14.32 28.62 17.90
N PHE A 29 -15.23 29.60 17.79
CA PHE A 29 -14.96 30.98 18.18
C PHE A 29 -15.03 31.18 19.70
N SER A 30 -15.81 30.36 20.40
CA SER A 30 -16.04 30.48 21.85
C SER A 30 -15.38 29.36 22.66
N LEU A 31 -14.92 28.30 22.01
CA LEU A 31 -14.25 27.19 22.67
C LEU A 31 -12.79 27.51 23.03
N PRO A 32 -12.29 26.92 24.14
CA PRO A 32 -10.88 27.01 24.50
C PRO A 32 -9.99 26.38 23.43
N GLU A 33 -8.69 26.66 23.52
CA GLU A 33 -7.70 26.16 22.56
C GLU A 33 -7.64 24.63 22.49
N ASN A 34 -8.11 23.92 23.51
CA ASN A 34 -8.13 22.46 23.53
C ASN A 34 -9.37 21.95 24.27
N GLY A 35 -9.79 20.72 23.98
CA GLY A 35 -10.90 20.13 24.69
C GLY A 35 -11.46 18.86 24.07
N VAL A 36 -12.49 18.34 24.73
CA VAL A 36 -13.27 17.18 24.31
C VAL A 36 -14.75 17.51 24.38
N LYS A 37 -15.50 17.18 23.33
CA LYS A 37 -16.96 17.25 23.30
C LYS A 37 -17.54 15.86 23.51
N VAL A 38 -18.31 15.72 24.59
CA VAL A 38 -19.11 14.53 24.90
C VAL A 38 -20.56 14.98 25.06
N LEU A 39 -21.50 14.17 24.56
CA LEU A 39 -22.91 14.30 24.89
C LEU A 39 -23.20 13.44 26.10
N ASN A 40 -23.45 14.07 27.24
CA ASN A 40 -23.70 13.34 28.48
C ASN A 40 -25.16 12.91 28.54
N ASN A 41 -25.41 11.69 29.05
CA ASN A 41 -26.76 11.13 29.21
C ASN A 41 -27.58 11.13 27.89
N PHE A 42 -26.92 10.88 26.76
CA PHE A 42 -27.61 10.77 25.48
C PHE A 42 -28.54 9.54 25.49
N SER A 43 -29.66 9.63 24.77
CA SER A 43 -30.54 8.50 24.48
C SER A 43 -31.08 8.66 23.08
N GLY A 44 -30.87 7.67 22.22
CA GLY A 44 -31.30 7.74 20.83
C GLY A 44 -31.21 6.39 20.12
N LYS A 45 -32.01 6.25 19.05
CA LYS A 45 -32.01 5.05 18.21
C LYS A 45 -31.26 5.34 16.91
N PRO A 46 -30.39 4.43 16.43
CA PRO A 46 -29.67 4.61 15.17
C PRO A 46 -30.63 4.75 13.99
N GLN A 47 -30.37 5.73 13.14
CA GLN A 47 -31.19 6.06 11.96
C GLN A 47 -30.40 5.92 10.66
N GLY A 48 -31.12 5.55 9.59
CA GLY A 48 -30.56 5.41 8.24
C GLY A 48 -29.57 4.25 8.11
N LYS A 49 -28.99 4.11 6.91
CA LYS A 49 -28.08 2.99 6.58
C LYS A 49 -26.75 3.02 7.35
N ASN A 50 -26.38 4.18 7.89
CA ASN A 50 -25.11 4.36 8.60
C ASN A 50 -25.26 4.25 10.13
N GLY A 51 -26.48 3.98 10.62
CA GLY A 51 -26.77 3.91 12.06
C GLY A 51 -26.49 5.22 12.79
N SER A 52 -26.80 6.35 12.15
CA SER A 52 -26.55 7.70 12.67
C SER A 52 -27.38 7.94 13.93
N LEU A 53 -26.71 8.38 15.00
CA LEU A 53 -27.35 8.74 16.28
C LEU A 53 -27.58 10.24 16.35
N VAL A 54 -26.59 11.04 15.93
CA VAL A 54 -26.64 12.50 16.04
C VAL A 54 -25.67 13.17 15.07
N THR A 55 -25.98 14.41 14.69
CA THR A 55 -25.13 15.28 13.87
C THR A 55 -25.04 16.65 14.53
N TYR A 56 -23.83 17.20 14.62
CA TYR A 56 -23.55 18.56 15.06
C TYR A 56 -22.83 19.32 13.95
N ASP A 57 -23.26 20.54 13.67
CA ASP A 57 -22.55 21.46 12.79
C ASP A 57 -21.32 22.02 13.52
N ILE A 58 -20.24 22.26 12.79
CA ILE A 58 -19.01 22.83 13.33
C ILE A 58 -18.79 24.20 12.71
N ARG A 59 -18.85 25.22 13.55
CA ARG A 59 -18.54 26.60 13.17
C ARG A 59 -17.07 26.87 13.44
N LEU A 60 -16.33 27.24 12.40
CA LEU A 60 -14.87 27.39 12.42
C LEU A 60 -14.43 28.85 12.21
N PRO A 61 -13.32 29.29 12.84
CA PRO A 61 -12.60 30.47 12.40
C PRO A 61 -12.15 30.36 10.94
N LYS A 62 -11.93 31.50 10.27
CA LYS A 62 -11.38 31.52 8.91
C LYS A 62 -10.02 30.83 8.87
N PHE A 63 -9.79 30.04 7.83
CA PHE A 63 -8.54 29.30 7.61
C PHE A 63 -8.04 29.48 6.19
N LYS A 64 -6.72 29.33 6.03
CA LYS A 64 -6.02 29.50 4.76
C LYS A 64 -5.84 28.15 4.05
N ASN A 65 -5.33 27.16 4.78
CA ASN A 65 -5.02 25.84 4.24
C ASN A 65 -5.61 24.76 5.15
N GLY A 66 -5.85 23.57 4.62
CA GLY A 66 -6.27 22.43 5.40
C GLY A 66 -5.79 21.10 4.83
N VAL A 67 -5.72 20.10 5.70
CA VAL A 67 -5.52 18.70 5.37
C VAL A 67 -6.76 17.94 5.83
N PHE A 68 -7.48 17.37 4.86
CA PHE A 68 -8.63 16.52 5.07
C PHE A 68 -8.22 15.07 4.84
N THR A 69 -8.24 14.23 5.87
CA THR A 69 -7.96 12.80 5.67
C THR A 69 -9.25 12.08 5.30
N SER A 70 -9.28 11.28 4.25
CA SER A 70 -10.48 10.52 3.89
C SER A 70 -10.16 9.13 3.37
N ALA A 71 -11.15 8.24 3.49
CA ALA A 71 -11.07 6.85 3.09
C ALA A 71 -11.07 6.67 1.56
N ASP A 72 -10.32 5.68 1.05
CA ASP A 72 -10.25 5.36 -0.40
C ASP A 72 -11.55 4.76 -0.97
N ILE A 73 -12.37 4.15 -0.11
CA ILE A 73 -13.68 3.56 -0.36
C ILE A 73 -14.46 3.75 0.96
N ALA A 74 -15.77 3.98 0.96
CA ALA A 74 -16.54 3.82 2.21
C ALA A 74 -17.92 3.21 1.97
N ARG A 75 -18.17 2.06 2.61
CA ARG A 75 -19.52 1.52 2.83
C ARG A 75 -20.09 1.98 4.19
N TRP A 76 -19.22 2.28 5.14
CA TRP A 76 -19.52 2.85 6.45
C TRP A 76 -18.41 3.85 6.83
N PRO A 77 -18.68 4.87 7.69
CA PRO A 77 -17.69 5.89 8.00
C PRO A 77 -16.34 5.31 8.42
N THR A 78 -15.29 5.74 7.71
CA THR A 78 -13.89 5.30 7.93
C THR A 78 -13.56 3.83 7.62
N ASP A 79 -14.48 3.08 7.01
CA ASP A 79 -14.23 1.69 6.54
C ASP A 79 -13.37 1.68 5.27
N THR A 80 -12.07 1.47 5.42
CA THR A 80 -11.14 1.53 4.29
C THR A 80 -9.84 0.75 4.50
N ASN A 81 -9.22 0.35 3.39
CA ASN A 81 -7.86 -0.16 3.36
C ASN A 81 -6.80 0.96 3.35
N ARG A 82 -7.18 2.20 2.99
CA ARG A 82 -6.26 3.36 2.90
C ARG A 82 -6.96 4.66 3.30
N CYS A 83 -6.37 5.36 4.26
CA CYS A 83 -6.67 6.78 4.49
C CYS A 83 -5.70 7.64 3.67
N LEU A 84 -6.25 8.55 2.86
CA LEU A 84 -5.51 9.47 2.03
C LEU A 84 -5.66 10.90 2.56
N SER A 85 -4.62 11.70 2.47
CA SER A 85 -4.64 13.10 2.87
C SER A 85 -4.86 13.99 1.65
N TRP A 86 -5.82 14.89 1.76
CA TRP A 86 -6.22 15.83 0.72
C TRP A 86 -5.96 17.25 1.20
N VAL A 87 -5.17 18.01 0.45
CA VAL A 87 -4.83 19.40 0.79
C VAL A 87 -5.80 20.33 0.09
N PHE A 88 -6.30 21.33 0.80
CA PHE A 88 -7.24 22.31 0.26
C PHE A 88 -6.98 23.69 0.84
N GLU A 89 -7.58 24.70 0.21
CA GLU A 89 -7.40 26.10 0.57
C GLU A 89 -8.76 26.76 0.79
N ASN A 90 -8.81 27.70 1.74
CA ASN A 90 -9.92 28.62 2.06
C ASN A 90 -11.26 28.03 2.50
N ASP A 91 -11.74 26.95 1.87
CA ASP A 91 -13.05 26.35 2.11
C ASP A 91 -13.06 24.84 1.80
N PHE A 92 -13.96 24.09 2.46
CA PHE A 92 -14.11 22.65 2.21
C PHE A 92 -14.85 22.34 0.91
N LYS A 93 -15.50 23.30 0.25
CA LYS A 93 -16.19 23.05 -1.02
C LYS A 93 -15.20 22.78 -2.14
N SER A 94 -14.03 23.45 -2.10
CA SER A 94 -12.90 23.24 -2.98
C SER A 94 -12.35 21.80 -2.96
N LEU A 95 -12.53 21.06 -1.85
CA LEU A 95 -12.18 19.64 -1.76
C LEU A 95 -13.01 18.76 -2.69
N PHE A 96 -14.14 19.24 -3.21
CA PHE A 96 -15.08 18.42 -3.97
C PHE A 96 -15.39 18.99 -5.36
N SER A 97 -14.70 20.04 -5.81
CA SER A 97 -14.83 20.56 -7.17
C SER A 97 -13.99 19.77 -8.19
N GLU A 98 -14.42 19.74 -9.45
CA GLU A 98 -13.71 19.04 -10.55
C GLU A 98 -12.27 19.57 -10.74
N GLY A 99 -11.30 18.68 -11.05
CA GLY A 99 -9.89 19.05 -11.29
C GLY A 99 -8.86 18.65 -10.22
N ILE A 100 -9.26 17.87 -9.20
CA ILE A 100 -8.40 17.41 -8.07
C ILE A 100 -7.33 16.38 -8.50
N GLU A 101 -7.39 15.87 -9.72
CA GLU A 101 -6.32 15.08 -10.37
C GLU A 101 -4.94 15.78 -10.42
N LYS A 102 -4.86 17.05 -10.02
CA LYS A 102 -3.63 17.81 -9.83
C LYS A 102 -3.06 17.82 -8.39
N GLN A 103 -3.82 17.40 -7.37
CA GLN A 103 -3.47 17.55 -5.95
C GLN A 103 -2.91 16.27 -5.29
N THR A 104 -3.00 15.11 -5.95
CA THR A 104 -2.42 13.87 -5.42
C THR A 104 -1.06 13.58 -6.05
N VAL A 105 -0.08 13.21 -5.21
CA VAL A 105 1.25 12.74 -5.63
C VAL A 105 1.20 11.40 -6.39
N TYR A 106 0.01 10.83 -6.56
CA TYR A 106 -0.25 9.50 -7.12
C TYR A 106 -0.76 9.52 -8.57
N ARG A 107 -0.23 10.43 -9.40
CA ARG A 107 -0.55 10.59 -10.84
C ARG A 107 -0.48 9.33 -11.71
N LYS A 108 0.14 8.24 -11.25
CA LYS A 108 0.49 7.08 -12.08
C LYS A 108 -0.55 5.94 -12.10
N TYR A 109 -1.64 6.05 -11.33
CA TYR A 109 -2.66 5.02 -11.25
C TYR A 109 -4.05 5.59 -11.55
N LYS A 110 -4.42 5.68 -12.84
CA LYS A 110 -5.80 5.97 -13.28
C LYS A 110 -6.73 4.84 -12.83
N LYS A 111 -7.24 4.92 -11.61
CA LYS A 111 -8.33 4.08 -11.11
C LYS A 111 -9.41 5.00 -10.54
N HIS A 112 -10.64 4.87 -11.05
CA HIS A 112 -11.80 5.75 -10.81
C HIS A 112 -12.19 6.05 -9.34
N TRP A 113 -11.56 5.43 -8.35
CA TRP A 113 -11.83 5.62 -6.92
C TRP A 113 -10.77 6.44 -6.17
N LEU A 114 -9.72 6.93 -6.85
CA LEU A 114 -8.70 7.83 -6.28
C LEU A 114 -8.84 9.27 -6.78
N ASP A 115 -9.89 9.58 -7.54
CA ASP A 115 -10.01 10.86 -8.26
C ASP A 115 -10.68 11.95 -7.42
N ARG A 116 -11.28 11.61 -6.27
CA ARG A 116 -11.97 12.55 -5.37
C ARG A 116 -11.94 12.07 -3.91
N PRO A 117 -11.85 12.98 -2.92
CA PRO A 117 -11.99 12.62 -1.52
C PRO A 117 -13.40 12.12 -1.20
N ASN A 118 -13.50 11.22 -0.22
CA ASN A 118 -14.76 10.99 0.46
C ASN A 118 -15.13 12.24 1.29
N ARG A 119 -16.43 12.48 1.51
CA ARG A 119 -16.93 13.56 2.37
C ARG A 119 -16.76 13.26 3.87
N GLU A 120 -16.40 12.03 4.23
CA GLU A 120 -16.18 11.59 5.60
C GLU A 120 -14.69 11.58 5.96
N SER A 121 -14.37 11.97 7.20
CA SER A 121 -12.99 12.08 7.67
C SER A 121 -12.80 11.62 9.12
N PRO A 122 -11.74 10.83 9.39
CA PRO A 122 -11.28 10.53 10.74
C PRO A 122 -10.32 11.59 11.29
N PHE A 123 -9.91 12.60 10.52
CA PHE A 123 -8.96 13.61 10.94
C PHE A 123 -8.92 14.82 10.01
N VAL A 124 -9.06 16.02 10.58
CA VAL A 124 -8.91 17.29 9.86
C VAL A 124 -7.89 18.16 10.59
N LEU A 125 -7.00 18.79 9.83
CA LEU A 125 -6.05 19.80 10.29
C LEU A 125 -6.26 21.08 9.48
N LEU A 126 -6.36 22.22 10.14
CA LEU A 126 -6.55 23.53 9.50
C LEU A 126 -5.45 24.49 9.93
N GLN A 127 -4.92 25.27 9.00
CA GLN A 127 -4.12 26.45 9.29
C GLN A 127 -5.04 27.68 9.27
N LEU A 128 -5.35 28.21 10.45
CA LEU A 128 -6.21 29.38 10.64
C LEU A 128 -5.54 30.65 10.08
N ASN A 129 -6.34 31.65 9.74
CA ASN A 129 -5.82 32.94 9.26
C ASN A 129 -5.02 33.69 10.32
N SER A 130 -5.19 33.35 11.61
CA SER A 130 -4.35 33.86 12.69
C SER A 130 -2.90 33.34 12.63
N GLY A 131 -2.64 32.27 11.87
CA GLY A 131 -1.36 31.56 11.83
C GLY A 131 -1.36 30.26 12.64
N ASP A 132 -2.34 30.05 13.53
CA ASP A 132 -2.44 28.83 14.34
C ASP A 132 -2.94 27.63 13.54
N TYR A 133 -2.63 26.43 14.04
CA TYR A 133 -3.10 25.15 13.53
C TYR A 133 -4.19 24.58 14.44
N LEU A 134 -5.32 24.17 13.87
CA LEU A 134 -6.42 23.50 14.56
C LEU A 134 -6.53 22.04 14.09
N ALA A 135 -6.24 21.10 14.97
CA ALA A 135 -6.41 19.66 14.73
C ALA A 135 -7.71 19.15 15.35
N LEU A 136 -8.48 18.39 14.59
CA LEU A 136 -9.78 17.84 14.95
C LEU A 136 -9.75 16.30 14.86
N VAL A 137 -10.03 15.63 15.97
CA VAL A 137 -9.96 14.17 16.11
C VAL A 137 -11.31 13.63 16.59
N PRO A 138 -12.11 13.01 15.72
CA PRO A 138 -13.33 12.32 16.12
C PRO A 138 -13.04 11.20 17.11
N LEU A 139 -13.97 10.98 18.03
CA LEU A 139 -13.80 10.01 19.12
C LEU A 139 -14.67 8.77 18.92
N ALA A 140 -14.29 7.70 19.60
CA ALA A 140 -15.08 6.48 19.71
C ALA A 140 -15.38 6.22 21.19
N GLY A 141 -16.61 5.79 21.46
CA GLY A 141 -17.06 5.33 22.76
C GLY A 141 -17.44 3.85 22.71
N PRO A 142 -17.83 3.27 23.86
CA PRO A 142 -18.27 1.88 23.93
C PRO A 142 -19.47 1.56 23.01
N GLN A 143 -20.32 2.55 22.71
CA GLN A 143 -21.56 2.37 21.96
C GLN A 143 -21.66 3.21 20.67
N ASN A 144 -20.65 4.02 20.36
CA ASN A 144 -20.66 4.89 19.19
C ASN A 144 -19.27 5.07 18.58
N ILE A 145 -19.24 5.41 17.30
CA ILE A 145 -18.08 5.94 16.60
C ILE A 145 -18.49 7.28 16.00
N SER A 146 -17.63 8.27 16.12
CA SER A 146 -17.83 9.59 15.54
C SER A 146 -16.89 9.83 14.35
N TRP A 147 -17.32 10.65 13.41
CA TRP A 147 -16.54 11.05 12.23
C TRP A 147 -16.89 12.47 11.81
N LEU A 148 -15.96 13.14 11.13
CA LEU A 148 -16.23 14.42 10.49
C LEU A 148 -16.88 14.18 9.13
N TYR A 149 -17.76 15.08 8.73
CA TYR A 149 -18.46 15.02 7.45
C TYR A 149 -18.59 16.41 6.83
N VAL A 150 -18.29 16.56 5.55
CA VAL A 150 -18.55 17.80 4.81
C VAL A 150 -19.86 17.67 4.03
N ASN A 151 -20.84 18.50 4.37
CA ASN A 151 -22.15 18.51 3.71
C ASN A 151 -22.06 19.06 2.27
N GLN A 152 -23.18 19.00 1.54
CA GLN A 152 -23.20 19.41 0.13
C GLN A 152 -22.86 20.89 -0.07
N ASP A 153 -23.13 21.72 0.93
CA ASP A 153 -22.86 23.16 0.93
C ASP A 153 -21.39 23.50 1.26
N GLY A 154 -20.60 22.51 1.70
CA GLY A 154 -19.19 22.69 2.05
C GLY A 154 -18.97 23.01 3.53
N GLU A 155 -19.97 22.75 4.38
CA GLU A 155 -19.87 22.98 5.83
C GLU A 155 -19.44 21.71 6.55
N LEU A 156 -18.64 21.89 7.60
CA LEU A 156 -18.11 20.78 8.39
C LEU A 156 -19.09 20.40 9.50
N GLN A 157 -19.32 19.10 9.65
CA GLN A 157 -20.15 18.50 10.69
C GLN A 157 -19.34 17.43 11.44
N VAL A 158 -19.70 17.14 12.67
CA VAL A 158 -19.37 15.87 13.34
C VAL A 158 -20.63 15.03 13.47
N LYS A 159 -20.51 13.77 13.10
CA LYS A 159 -21.57 12.76 13.22
C LYS A 159 -21.14 11.71 14.20
N ALA A 160 -22.08 11.14 14.94
CA ALA A 160 -21.87 9.93 15.70
C ALA A 160 -22.91 8.90 15.33
N GLY A 161 -22.50 7.64 15.27
CA GLY A 161 -23.35 6.52 14.89
C GLY A 161 -22.87 5.21 15.50
N THR A 162 -23.63 4.15 15.26
CA THR A 162 -23.32 2.79 15.72
C THR A 162 -23.59 1.78 14.61
N LEU A 163 -22.93 0.62 14.69
CA LEU A 163 -23.17 -0.50 13.78
C LEU A 163 -24.41 -1.34 14.19
N GLY A 164 -24.92 -1.13 15.40
CA GLY A 164 -26.11 -1.82 15.91
C GLY A 164 -27.43 -1.18 15.48
N THR A 165 -28.53 -1.89 15.71
CA THR A 165 -29.91 -1.41 15.51
C THR A 165 -30.61 -1.02 16.82
N ASP A 166 -30.00 -1.35 17.95
CA ASP A 166 -30.54 -1.13 19.28
C ASP A 166 -30.39 0.34 19.69
N SER A 167 -31.26 0.78 20.59
CA SER A 167 -31.14 2.12 21.19
C SER A 167 -29.84 2.23 21.98
N VAL A 168 -29.17 3.38 21.84
CA VAL A 168 -27.95 3.73 22.57
C VAL A 168 -28.29 4.70 23.68
N SER A 169 -27.78 4.45 24.88
CA SER A 169 -27.91 5.35 26.02
C SER A 169 -26.58 5.54 26.76
N GLY A 170 -26.38 6.72 27.35
CA GLY A 170 -25.17 7.10 28.08
C GLY A 170 -24.33 8.12 27.32
N ASP A 171 -23.05 8.22 27.67
CA ASP A 171 -22.17 9.26 27.15
C ASP A 171 -21.69 8.95 25.73
N VAL A 172 -21.87 9.91 24.81
CA VAL A 172 -21.48 9.81 23.39
C VAL A 172 -20.34 10.79 23.11
N PRO A 173 -19.07 10.35 23.11
CA PRO A 173 -17.94 11.19 22.74
C PRO A 173 -17.97 11.53 21.24
N LEU A 174 -17.83 12.81 20.92
CA LEU A 174 -17.90 13.32 19.55
C LEU A 174 -16.52 13.66 18.99
N LEU A 175 -15.80 14.56 19.67
CA LEU A 175 -14.66 15.25 19.07
C LEU A 175 -13.66 15.69 20.14
N ALA A 176 -12.38 15.46 19.91
CA ALA A 176 -11.27 16.12 20.59
C ALA A 176 -10.60 17.13 19.65
N TRP A 177 -10.04 18.19 20.21
CA TRP A 177 -9.32 19.19 19.42
C TRP A 177 -8.14 19.83 20.15
N ARG A 178 -7.23 20.38 19.34
CA ARG A 178 -6.18 21.30 19.79
C ARG A 178 -5.91 22.37 18.74
N ARG A 179 -5.90 23.62 19.16
CA ARG A 179 -5.38 24.79 18.46
C ARG A 179 -3.99 25.12 19.00
N SER A 180 -2.98 25.31 18.16
CA SER A 180 -1.62 25.70 18.57
C SER A 180 -0.90 26.44 17.46
N PRO A 181 -0.01 27.41 17.75
CA PRO A 181 0.83 28.04 16.72
C PRO A 181 1.79 27.06 16.04
N ASP A 182 2.07 25.90 16.65
CA ASP A 182 2.91 24.84 16.07
C ASP A 182 2.07 23.64 15.59
N VAL A 183 2.30 23.23 14.34
CA VAL A 183 1.54 22.16 13.69
C VAL A 183 1.74 20.80 14.36
N TYR A 184 2.95 20.51 14.82
CA TYR A 184 3.26 19.24 15.47
C TYR A 184 2.60 19.17 16.85
N THR A 185 2.61 20.27 17.59
CA THR A 185 1.95 20.44 18.87
C THR A 185 0.44 20.29 18.72
N ALA A 186 -0.18 20.98 17.74
CA ALA A 186 -1.61 20.83 17.46
C ALA A 186 -1.98 19.37 17.20
N CYS A 187 -1.22 18.66 16.36
CA CYS A 187 -1.50 17.27 16.04
C CYS A 187 -1.26 16.33 17.24
N ARG A 188 -0.09 16.42 17.89
CA ARG A 188 0.29 15.54 19.00
C ARG A 188 -0.67 15.68 20.17
N GLU A 189 -0.92 16.91 20.60
CA GLU A 189 -1.75 17.17 21.79
C GLU A 189 -3.23 16.87 21.52
N ALA A 190 -3.75 17.09 20.30
CA ALA A 190 -5.11 16.65 19.96
C ALA A 190 -5.27 15.13 20.13
N TRP A 191 -4.25 14.34 19.74
CA TRP A 191 -4.25 12.91 19.99
C TRP A 191 -4.05 12.56 21.46
N GLU A 192 -3.18 13.25 22.19
CA GLU A 192 -3.03 13.07 23.66
C GLU A 192 -4.33 13.31 24.40
N ILE A 193 -5.06 14.37 24.04
CA ILE A 193 -6.38 14.70 24.59
C ILE A 193 -7.38 13.60 24.24
N ALA A 194 -7.41 13.15 22.99
CA ALA A 194 -8.29 12.06 22.56
C ALA A 194 -8.01 10.76 23.36
N VAL A 195 -6.74 10.36 23.48
CA VAL A 195 -6.31 9.15 24.20
C VAL A 195 -6.63 9.22 25.69
N ASN A 196 -6.56 10.40 26.30
CA ASN A 196 -6.83 10.60 27.72
C ASN A 196 -8.28 10.94 28.05
N SER A 197 -9.16 11.06 27.04
CA SER A 197 -10.61 11.26 27.25
C SER A 197 -11.22 10.06 27.98
N GLU A 198 -12.22 10.29 28.83
CA GLU A 198 -12.84 9.25 29.67
C GLU A 198 -13.34 8.04 28.87
N SER A 199 -13.85 8.29 27.66
CA SER A 199 -14.31 7.25 26.73
C SER A 199 -13.20 6.35 26.19
N ILE A 200 -11.95 6.81 26.17
CA ILE A 200 -10.84 6.14 25.48
C ILE A 200 -9.67 5.78 26.43
N LYS A 201 -9.53 6.49 27.56
CA LYS A 201 -8.43 6.34 28.50
C LYS A 201 -8.25 4.88 28.95
N GLY A 202 -7.01 4.41 28.88
CA GLY A 202 -6.66 3.02 29.19
C GLY A 202 -7.04 1.99 28.11
N ARG A 203 -7.79 2.39 27.07
CA ARG A 203 -8.21 1.52 25.95
C ARG A 203 -7.40 1.74 24.67
N THR A 204 -6.63 2.83 24.61
CA THR A 204 -5.67 3.12 23.53
C THR A 204 -4.37 3.71 24.10
N ARG A 205 -3.32 3.82 23.27
CA ARG A 205 -2.05 4.48 23.60
C ARG A 205 -1.56 5.27 22.38
N LEU A 206 -0.75 6.31 22.58
CA LEU A 206 -0.12 7.01 21.47
C LEU A 206 0.89 6.11 20.76
N ARG A 207 1.16 6.39 19.49
CA ARG A 207 2.04 5.53 18.67
C ARG A 207 3.43 5.33 19.29
N HIS A 208 3.96 6.34 19.97
CA HIS A 208 5.28 6.32 20.59
C HIS A 208 5.29 5.71 22.02
N GLU A 209 4.16 5.74 22.72
CA GLU A 209 3.95 5.10 24.04
C GLU A 209 3.56 3.63 23.94
N LYS A 210 3.30 3.17 22.71
CA LYS A 210 3.19 1.76 22.43
C LYS A 210 4.60 1.21 22.46
N ASP A 211 4.89 0.41 23.48
CA ASP A 211 6.11 -0.41 23.52
C ASP A 211 6.13 -1.30 22.29
N TYR A 212 7.01 -0.95 21.36
CA TYR A 212 7.25 -1.73 20.16
C TYR A 212 8.69 -2.25 20.14
N PRO A 213 8.89 -3.58 20.06
CA PRO A 213 7.93 -4.68 20.20
C PRO A 213 8.10 -5.37 21.56
N SER A 214 7.09 -6.06 22.11
CA SER A 214 7.44 -7.13 23.05
C SER A 214 8.45 -8.04 22.33
N ASN A 215 9.61 -8.19 22.98
CA ASN A 215 10.89 -8.58 22.42
C ASN A 215 10.83 -9.66 21.33
N SER A 216 11.18 -9.26 20.12
CA SER A 216 12.41 -9.74 19.47
C SER A 216 12.44 -9.30 18.01
N TYR A 217 13.66 -9.20 17.49
CA TYR A 217 13.95 -9.38 16.06
C TYR A 217 13.50 -10.77 15.52
N LYS A 218 12.66 -11.52 16.27
CA LYS A 218 12.00 -12.77 15.97
C LYS A 218 10.45 -12.73 16.05
N SER A 219 9.73 -11.61 15.87
CA SER A 219 8.24 -11.69 15.70
C SER A 219 7.52 -10.43 15.18
N ARG A 220 8.23 -9.47 14.54
CA ARG A 220 7.76 -8.11 14.18
C ARG A 220 6.53 -7.95 13.27
N ARG A 221 5.77 -8.99 13.02
CA ARG A 221 4.60 -8.93 12.14
C ARG A 221 3.33 -9.51 12.78
N GLY A 222 3.36 -10.14 13.96
CA GLY A 222 2.17 -10.78 14.55
C GLY A 222 1.52 -11.76 13.56
N LEU A 223 0.19 -11.74 13.41
CA LEU A 223 -0.51 -12.45 12.30
C LEU A 223 0.03 -12.09 10.91
N LYS A 224 0.47 -10.84 10.68
CA LYS A 224 1.08 -10.42 9.41
C LYS A 224 2.45 -11.06 9.19
N GLY A 225 2.95 -11.83 10.15
CA GLY A 225 4.24 -12.50 10.15
C GLY A 225 4.20 -13.97 9.93
N LEU A 226 3.00 -14.56 9.96
CA LEU A 226 2.77 -15.94 9.62
C LEU A 226 2.73 -16.09 8.11
N GLY A 227 3.45 -17.08 7.57
CA GLY A 227 3.36 -17.47 6.16
C GLY A 227 3.76 -16.36 5.18
N VAL A 228 4.64 -15.45 5.58
CA VAL A 228 5.16 -14.39 4.72
C VAL A 228 6.37 -14.84 3.90
N TRP A 229 6.88 -13.99 3.00
CA TRP A 229 7.92 -14.35 2.02
C TRP A 229 9.19 -15.02 2.58
N TYR A 230 9.52 -14.86 3.86
CA TYR A 230 10.68 -15.53 4.48
C TYR A 230 10.35 -16.89 5.12
N TRP A 231 9.09 -17.34 5.07
CA TRP A 231 8.69 -18.70 5.47
C TRP A 231 8.92 -19.62 4.29
N GLU A 232 10.16 -20.04 4.14
CA GLU A 232 10.61 -20.90 3.06
C GLU A 232 11.35 -22.08 3.69
N SER A 233 11.01 -23.29 3.27
CA SER A 233 11.69 -24.52 3.65
C SER A 233 12.09 -25.31 2.42
N GLY A 234 12.79 -26.41 2.62
CA GLY A 234 13.34 -27.23 1.54
C GLY A 234 14.78 -26.89 1.26
N PHE A 235 15.16 -25.62 1.07
CA PHE A 235 16.56 -25.18 0.88
C PHE A 235 17.43 -26.15 0.05
N ASN A 236 18.15 -27.06 0.72
CA ASN A 236 19.07 -28.04 0.11
C ASN A 236 18.41 -29.36 -0.33
N HIS A 237 17.12 -29.54 -0.10
CA HIS A 237 16.33 -30.70 -0.53
C HIS A 237 16.00 -30.60 -2.02
N ASP A 238 16.00 -31.76 -2.70
CA ASP A 238 15.57 -31.82 -4.08
C ASP A 238 14.06 -31.46 -4.19
N PRO A 239 13.70 -30.40 -4.93
CA PRO A 239 12.32 -29.90 -4.97
C PRO A 239 11.35 -30.80 -5.74
N PHE A 240 11.81 -31.91 -6.34
CA PHE A 240 10.99 -32.92 -6.99
C PHE A 240 10.82 -34.13 -6.10
N GLU A 241 11.93 -34.74 -5.68
CA GLU A 241 11.90 -35.96 -4.86
C GLU A 241 11.33 -35.71 -3.46
N LYS A 242 11.58 -34.51 -2.91
CA LYS A 242 11.13 -34.12 -1.57
C LYS A 242 9.99 -33.10 -1.61
N SER A 243 9.30 -32.95 -2.74
CA SER A 243 8.27 -31.91 -2.89
C SER A 243 7.17 -31.97 -1.81
N GLU A 244 6.70 -33.17 -1.46
CA GLU A 244 5.68 -33.36 -0.43
C GLU A 244 6.25 -33.15 0.97
N TYR A 245 7.47 -33.64 1.21
CA TYR A 245 8.18 -33.40 2.46
C TYR A 245 8.36 -31.90 2.76
N ILE A 246 8.80 -31.12 1.75
CA ILE A 246 8.95 -29.66 1.84
C ILE A 246 7.60 -28.98 2.10
N ARG A 247 6.52 -29.44 1.44
CA ARG A 247 5.16 -28.93 1.70
C ARG A 247 4.74 -29.19 3.14
N ASP A 248 4.86 -30.43 3.59
CA ASP A 248 4.41 -30.86 4.91
C ASP A 248 5.23 -30.19 6.02
N TRP A 249 6.49 -29.86 5.74
CA TRP A 249 7.31 -29.08 6.63
C TRP A 249 6.82 -27.63 6.76
N ASN A 250 6.44 -26.98 5.66
CA ASN A 250 5.80 -25.67 5.71
C ASN A 250 4.46 -25.72 6.46
N PHE A 251 3.69 -26.80 6.32
CA PHE A 251 2.48 -27.01 7.12
C PHE A 251 2.80 -27.14 8.60
N ARG A 252 3.79 -27.94 8.98
CA ARG A 252 4.23 -28.07 10.37
C ARG A 252 4.60 -26.72 10.96
N ALA A 253 5.40 -25.94 10.24
CA ALA A 253 5.77 -24.59 10.66
C ALA A 253 4.54 -23.69 10.84
N MET A 254 3.66 -23.64 9.83
CA MET A 254 2.48 -22.77 9.83
C MET A 254 1.47 -23.15 10.92
N TYR A 255 1.09 -24.44 11.00
CA TYR A 255 0.13 -24.93 11.99
C TYR A 255 0.70 -24.87 13.39
N GLY A 256 1.97 -25.23 13.60
CA GLY A 256 2.63 -25.16 14.90
C GLY A 256 2.71 -23.73 15.43
N ALA A 257 3.07 -22.77 14.57
CA ALA A 257 3.07 -21.36 14.95
C ALA A 257 1.66 -20.83 15.23
N TRP A 258 0.66 -21.24 14.44
CA TRP A 258 -0.73 -20.88 14.69
C TRP A 258 -1.27 -21.45 16.01
N ASP A 259 -0.97 -22.71 16.30
CA ASP A 259 -1.35 -23.40 17.54
C ASP A 259 -0.70 -22.73 18.75
N THR A 260 0.59 -22.41 18.67
CA THR A 260 1.29 -21.68 19.74
C THR A 260 0.61 -20.33 20.01
N LEU A 261 0.40 -19.52 18.96
CA LEU A 261 -0.23 -18.21 19.11
C LEU A 261 -1.64 -18.32 19.70
N LYS A 262 -2.46 -19.25 19.21
CA LYS A 262 -3.88 -19.33 19.59
C LYS A 262 -4.10 -20.07 20.91
N ASN A 263 -3.47 -21.22 21.08
CA ASN A 263 -3.78 -22.17 22.13
C ASN A 263 -2.77 -22.11 23.29
N VAL A 264 -1.53 -21.73 23.06
CA VAL A 264 -0.52 -21.57 24.13
C VAL A 264 -0.53 -20.13 24.64
N ASP A 265 -0.23 -19.17 23.77
CA ASP A 265 -0.13 -17.75 24.11
C ASP A 265 -1.51 -17.07 24.30
N LYS A 266 -2.59 -17.81 23.97
CA LYS A 266 -3.98 -17.36 24.08
C LYS A 266 -4.28 -16.07 23.32
N LEU A 267 -3.52 -15.79 22.25
CA LEU A 267 -3.73 -14.67 21.34
C LEU A 267 -4.81 -15.02 20.31
N HIS A 268 -5.46 -14.01 19.71
CA HIS A 268 -6.38 -14.20 18.59
C HIS A 268 -7.52 -15.24 18.83
N LYS A 269 -8.03 -15.35 20.07
CA LYS A 269 -9.06 -16.34 20.49
C LYS A 269 -10.24 -16.46 19.52
N ASN A 270 -10.70 -15.33 18.97
CA ASN A 270 -11.85 -15.24 18.07
C ASN A 270 -11.49 -15.35 16.57
N ARG A 271 -10.28 -15.80 16.22
CA ARG A 271 -9.83 -15.98 14.82
C ARG A 271 -9.58 -17.46 14.52
N ALA A 272 -9.73 -17.83 13.26
CA ALA A 272 -9.43 -19.17 12.74
C ALA A 272 -8.54 -19.06 11.49
N LEU A 273 -7.83 -20.14 11.15
CA LEU A 273 -7.19 -20.26 9.85
C LEU A 273 -8.28 -20.39 8.79
N GLY A 274 -8.33 -19.43 7.86
CA GLY A 274 -9.32 -19.43 6.78
C GLY A 274 -8.93 -20.36 5.63
N TRP A 275 -7.66 -20.33 5.22
CA TRP A 275 -7.16 -21.14 4.11
C TRP A 275 -5.64 -21.30 4.19
N ALA A 276 -5.14 -22.44 3.71
CA ALA A 276 -3.72 -22.71 3.51
C ALA A 276 -3.48 -23.30 2.13
N ALA A 277 -2.44 -22.83 1.44
CA ALA A 277 -2.07 -23.36 0.13
C ALA A 277 -1.55 -24.79 0.26
N TYR A 278 -2.17 -25.73 -0.44
CA TYR A 278 -1.79 -27.15 -0.42
C TYR A 278 -0.78 -27.54 -1.52
N ILE A 279 -0.40 -26.58 -2.36
CA ILE A 279 0.66 -26.73 -3.35
C ILE A 279 1.76 -25.73 -3.02
N SER A 280 2.98 -26.21 -2.83
CA SER A 280 4.13 -25.36 -2.57
C SER A 280 4.47 -24.49 -3.78
N GLY A 281 4.62 -23.18 -3.55
CA GLY A 281 5.11 -22.26 -4.55
C GLY A 281 6.60 -22.52 -4.83
N LYS A 282 6.92 -23.10 -5.98
CA LYS A 282 8.32 -23.34 -6.38
C LYS A 282 8.88 -22.08 -7.06
N ARG A 283 9.91 -21.49 -6.45
CA ARG A 283 10.64 -20.35 -7.03
C ARG A 283 11.61 -20.80 -8.12
N GLU A 284 12.13 -22.01 -7.97
CA GLU A 284 13.08 -22.65 -8.88
C GLU A 284 12.64 -24.07 -9.22
N SER A 285 13.04 -24.52 -10.40
CA SER A 285 12.70 -25.82 -10.96
C SER A 285 13.78 -26.19 -11.99
N ARG A 286 13.58 -27.29 -12.73
CA ARG A 286 14.43 -27.66 -13.86
C ARG A 286 14.51 -26.49 -14.83
N ARG A 287 15.74 -26.13 -15.17
CA ARG A 287 16.06 -25.17 -16.21
C ARG A 287 16.57 -25.92 -17.41
N LEU A 288 16.24 -25.41 -18.57
CA LEU A 288 16.73 -25.94 -19.83
C LEU A 288 18.03 -25.22 -20.18
N MET A 289 18.92 -25.94 -20.84
CA MET A 289 20.26 -25.44 -21.18
C MET A 289 20.21 -24.87 -22.59
N GLY A 290 20.62 -23.62 -22.73
CA GLY A 290 20.87 -22.94 -24.01
C GLY A 290 22.35 -22.93 -24.30
N ASP A 291 22.78 -22.36 -25.42
CA ASP A 291 24.20 -22.39 -25.82
C ASP A 291 25.10 -21.66 -24.81
N ILE A 292 24.54 -20.68 -24.10
CA ILE A 292 25.16 -20.05 -22.94
C ILE A 292 24.38 -20.40 -21.68
N ILE A 293 25.12 -20.59 -20.58
CA ILE A 293 24.56 -20.61 -19.23
C ILE A 293 25.03 -19.33 -18.56
N LEU A 294 24.13 -18.37 -18.33
CA LEU A 294 24.51 -17.13 -17.67
C LEU A 294 24.86 -17.40 -16.20
N THR A 295 26.06 -17.00 -15.79
CA THR A 295 26.56 -17.19 -14.43
C THR A 295 26.45 -15.91 -13.59
N LYS A 296 26.49 -16.04 -12.27
CA LYS A 296 26.60 -14.88 -11.37
C LYS A 296 27.84 -14.05 -11.68
N LYS A 297 28.96 -14.71 -12.00
CA LYS A 297 30.22 -14.05 -12.36
C LYS A 297 30.05 -13.18 -13.60
N ASP A 298 29.38 -13.68 -14.64
CA ASP A 298 29.11 -12.89 -15.86
C ASP A 298 28.33 -11.60 -15.53
N VAL A 299 27.35 -11.67 -14.63
CA VAL A 299 26.54 -10.50 -14.23
C VAL A 299 27.37 -9.51 -13.40
N ILE A 300 28.16 -10.00 -12.43
CA ILE A 300 28.97 -9.16 -11.55
C ILE A 300 30.09 -8.46 -12.32
N ASP A 301 30.78 -9.19 -13.18
CA ASP A 301 31.91 -8.68 -13.97
C ASP A 301 31.44 -7.88 -15.19
N TYR A 302 30.13 -7.69 -15.36
CA TYR A 302 29.52 -7.04 -16.50
C TYR A 302 30.01 -7.60 -17.85
N LYS A 303 30.06 -8.92 -17.96
CA LYS A 303 30.52 -9.58 -19.19
C LYS A 303 29.54 -9.27 -20.33
N TRP A 304 30.03 -8.54 -21.32
CA TRP A 304 29.24 -8.19 -22.50
C TRP A 304 29.08 -9.38 -23.46
N TYR A 305 27.92 -9.46 -24.10
CA TYR A 305 27.62 -10.41 -25.17
C TYR A 305 27.01 -9.67 -26.36
N ASP A 306 27.41 -10.00 -27.59
CA ASP A 306 26.91 -9.32 -28.80
C ASP A 306 25.39 -9.50 -29.01
N ASP A 307 24.79 -10.50 -28.35
CA ASP A 307 23.36 -10.80 -28.36
C ASP A 307 22.65 -10.44 -27.05
N ALA A 308 23.21 -9.54 -26.25
CA ALA A 308 22.64 -9.08 -24.99
C ALA A 308 21.40 -8.19 -25.24
N LEU A 309 20.20 -8.77 -25.09
CA LEU A 309 18.94 -8.15 -25.53
C LEU A 309 17.99 -7.78 -24.38
N VAL A 310 17.98 -8.57 -23.31
CA VAL A 310 16.96 -8.45 -22.25
C VAL A 310 17.55 -7.78 -21.02
N PRO A 311 17.20 -6.52 -20.70
CA PRO A 311 17.71 -5.86 -19.50
C PRO A 311 17.13 -6.47 -18.22
N THR A 312 18.01 -6.65 -17.23
CA THR A 312 17.66 -6.89 -15.84
C THR A 312 18.25 -5.78 -14.97
N GLY A 313 17.49 -5.35 -13.97
CA GLY A 313 17.92 -4.35 -12.99
C GLY A 313 17.60 -4.73 -11.55
N TRP A 314 17.19 -5.98 -11.32
CA TRP A 314 17.01 -6.48 -9.96
C TRP A 314 18.35 -6.97 -9.42
N LYS A 315 18.65 -6.75 -8.13
CA LYS A 315 19.85 -7.32 -7.48
C LYS A 315 19.82 -8.84 -7.55
N ILE A 316 20.97 -9.50 -7.38
CA ILE A 316 20.98 -10.96 -7.27
C ILE A 316 20.37 -11.34 -5.91
N ASP A 317 19.13 -11.83 -5.93
CA ASP A 317 18.31 -12.20 -4.76
C ASP A 317 18.29 -13.72 -4.55
N VAL A 318 19.07 -14.20 -3.58
CA VAL A 318 19.19 -15.61 -3.19
C VAL A 318 18.70 -15.78 -1.76
N HIS A 319 17.87 -16.79 -1.52
CA HIS A 319 17.29 -17.08 -0.21
C HIS A 319 18.01 -18.28 0.40
N VAL A 320 18.55 -18.09 1.61
CA VAL A 320 19.26 -19.14 2.37
C VAL A 320 18.61 -19.30 3.73
N SER A 321 18.87 -20.41 4.43
CA SER A 321 18.40 -20.57 5.81
C SER A 321 18.99 -19.47 6.71
N ASP A 322 18.15 -18.90 7.57
CA ASP A 322 18.61 -17.95 8.57
C ASP A 322 19.18 -18.71 9.78
N LYS A 323 20.51 -18.70 9.91
CA LYS A 323 21.24 -19.35 11.01
C LYS A 323 20.74 -19.01 12.40
N ALA A 324 20.08 -17.85 12.60
CA ALA A 324 19.49 -17.50 13.89
C ALA A 324 18.30 -18.40 14.31
N TYR A 325 17.76 -19.18 13.37
CA TYR A 325 16.61 -20.06 13.55
C TYR A 325 16.89 -21.52 13.19
N ASP A 326 18.13 -21.86 12.82
CA ASP A 326 18.51 -23.23 12.46
C ASP A 326 18.50 -24.19 13.66
N LYS A 327 18.76 -23.68 14.88
CA LYS A 327 18.88 -24.52 16.08
C LYS A 327 17.58 -25.29 16.35
N GLY A 328 17.65 -26.61 16.35
CA GLY A 328 16.50 -27.51 16.53
C GLY A 328 15.74 -27.83 15.23
N PHE A 329 16.19 -27.28 14.10
CA PHE A 329 15.66 -27.50 12.76
C PHE A 329 16.81 -27.73 11.76
N GLU A 330 17.92 -28.31 12.19
CA GLU A 330 19.10 -28.51 11.36
C GLU A 330 18.77 -29.36 10.13
N GLY A 331 19.07 -28.85 8.93
CA GLY A 331 18.70 -29.47 7.66
C GLY A 331 17.28 -29.17 7.18
N ASP A 332 16.41 -28.69 8.07
CA ASP A 332 15.00 -28.42 7.83
C ASP A 332 14.57 -27.05 8.40
N ALA A 333 15.44 -26.05 8.27
CA ALA A 333 15.06 -24.70 8.61
C ALA A 333 13.85 -24.27 7.75
N PHE A 334 13.03 -23.38 8.30
CA PHE A 334 11.83 -22.87 7.60
C PHE A 334 11.74 -21.34 7.62
N ILE A 335 12.81 -20.67 8.06
CA ILE A 335 12.95 -19.22 8.04
C ILE A 335 14.15 -18.88 7.16
N SER A 336 13.91 -18.11 6.12
CA SER A 336 14.93 -17.69 5.16
C SER A 336 15.43 -16.27 5.42
N LYS A 337 16.66 -16.02 4.98
CA LYS A 337 17.27 -14.72 4.85
C LYS A 337 17.55 -14.45 3.38
N ALA A 338 17.06 -13.33 2.87
CA ALA A 338 17.40 -12.86 1.53
C ALA A 338 18.80 -12.24 1.52
N LEU A 339 19.67 -12.78 0.68
CA LEU A 339 20.99 -12.22 0.37
C LEU A 339 20.88 -11.47 -0.97
N PHE A 340 21.21 -10.19 -0.94
CA PHE A 340 21.26 -9.34 -2.12
C PHE A 340 22.71 -9.07 -2.50
N THR A 341 23.10 -9.41 -3.72
CA THR A 341 24.39 -9.00 -4.30
C THR A 341 24.17 -7.92 -5.35
N ASP A 342 24.91 -6.82 -5.22
CA ASP A 342 24.92 -5.69 -6.14
C ASP A 342 25.80 -5.97 -7.38
N TYR A 343 25.47 -5.33 -8.50
CA TYR A 343 26.23 -5.33 -9.75
C TYR A 343 25.84 -4.07 -10.57
N SER A 344 26.55 -3.81 -11.68
CA SER A 344 26.25 -2.69 -12.57
C SER A 344 24.92 -2.88 -13.29
N ILE A 345 23.94 -2.01 -13.00
CA ILE A 345 22.57 -2.09 -13.52
C ILE A 345 22.36 -1.04 -14.63
N PRO A 346 21.70 -1.39 -15.76
CA PRO A 346 21.19 -2.72 -16.10
C PRO A 346 22.26 -3.66 -16.67
N TYR A 347 22.11 -4.97 -16.39
CA TYR A 347 22.81 -6.03 -17.13
C TYR A 347 21.87 -6.62 -18.19
N TYR A 348 22.40 -7.05 -19.33
CA TYR A 348 21.60 -7.54 -20.45
C TYR A 348 21.79 -9.05 -20.66
N VAL A 349 20.70 -9.82 -20.55
CA VAL A 349 20.71 -11.28 -20.73
C VAL A 349 20.86 -11.60 -22.22
N PRO A 350 21.80 -12.50 -22.60
CA PRO A 350 22.02 -12.86 -23.99
C PRO A 350 20.89 -13.75 -24.54
N TYR A 351 20.55 -13.53 -25.81
CA TYR A 351 19.56 -14.33 -26.55
C TYR A 351 19.84 -15.84 -26.50
N ARG A 352 21.11 -16.24 -26.52
CA ARG A 352 21.54 -17.65 -26.40
C ARG A 352 21.15 -18.35 -25.09
N CYS A 353 20.66 -17.61 -24.10
CA CYS A 353 20.05 -18.21 -22.91
C CYS A 353 18.57 -18.61 -23.11
N LEU A 354 17.95 -18.20 -24.22
CA LEU A 354 16.50 -18.23 -24.44
C LEU A 354 16.04 -19.31 -25.42
N TYR A 355 16.92 -20.22 -25.85
CA TYR A 355 16.54 -21.40 -26.64
C TYR A 355 17.30 -22.65 -26.18
N SER A 356 16.77 -23.84 -26.47
CA SER A 356 17.39 -25.11 -26.09
C SER A 356 18.63 -25.42 -26.92
N ARG A 357 19.71 -25.89 -26.28
CA ARG A 357 20.92 -26.36 -26.97
C ARG A 357 20.78 -27.75 -27.61
N THR A 358 19.70 -28.49 -27.33
CA THR A 358 19.51 -29.87 -27.82
C THR A 358 18.22 -30.07 -28.61
N ILE A 359 17.23 -29.18 -28.49
CA ILE A 359 15.96 -29.28 -29.21
C ILE A 359 15.85 -28.05 -30.12
N ASP A 360 16.01 -28.27 -31.42
CA ASP A 360 16.24 -27.19 -32.38
C ASP A 360 15.08 -26.20 -32.48
N ASN A 361 13.84 -26.62 -32.22
CA ASN A 361 12.64 -25.80 -32.32
C ASN A 361 12.06 -25.34 -30.97
N LEU A 362 12.85 -25.36 -29.89
CA LEU A 362 12.39 -25.03 -28.54
C LEU A 362 12.96 -23.70 -28.02
N PHE A 363 12.08 -22.72 -27.84
CA PHE A 363 12.35 -21.48 -27.12
C PHE A 363 12.06 -21.60 -25.62
N MET A 364 12.67 -20.71 -24.84
CA MET A 364 12.60 -20.63 -23.39
C MET A 364 12.46 -19.16 -22.99
N ALA A 365 11.48 -18.83 -22.17
CA ALA A 365 11.29 -17.48 -21.65
C ALA A 365 10.75 -17.54 -20.22
N GLY A 366 11.31 -16.72 -19.34
CA GLY A 366 10.98 -16.69 -17.93
C GLY A 366 11.95 -17.48 -17.07
N ARG A 367 11.45 -18.25 -16.10
CA ARG A 367 12.29 -18.90 -15.07
C ARG A 367 13.03 -20.15 -15.53
N ASN A 368 12.68 -20.69 -16.70
CA ASN A 368 13.22 -21.93 -17.25
C ASN A 368 14.45 -21.71 -18.15
N ILE A 369 14.88 -20.45 -18.34
CA ILE A 369 16.00 -20.09 -19.21
C ILE A 369 17.35 -20.60 -18.67
N SER A 370 18.37 -20.56 -19.53
CA SER A 370 19.69 -21.13 -19.27
C SER A 370 20.56 -20.24 -18.39
N VAL A 371 20.41 -20.39 -17.08
CA VAL A 371 21.16 -19.64 -16.06
C VAL A 371 21.55 -20.55 -14.88
N THR A 372 22.63 -20.16 -14.20
CA THR A 372 22.97 -20.72 -12.88
C THR A 372 21.92 -20.35 -11.82
N HIS A 373 21.88 -21.09 -10.72
CA HIS A 373 20.99 -20.82 -9.57
C HIS A 373 21.08 -19.36 -9.11
N GLU A 374 22.29 -18.84 -8.96
CA GLU A 374 22.51 -17.48 -8.46
C GLU A 374 22.12 -16.42 -9.50
N ALA A 375 22.50 -16.59 -10.78
CA ALA A 375 22.12 -15.66 -11.84
C ALA A 375 20.60 -15.60 -12.04
N LEU A 376 19.88 -16.70 -11.77
CA LEU A 376 18.43 -16.72 -11.78
C LEU A 376 17.85 -15.66 -10.83
N GLY A 377 18.52 -15.39 -9.70
CA GLY A 377 18.10 -14.42 -8.69
C GLY A 377 17.84 -13.01 -9.21
N THR A 378 18.57 -12.58 -10.26
CA THR A 378 18.33 -11.28 -10.90
C THR A 378 17.35 -11.36 -12.07
N VAL A 379 17.42 -12.40 -12.90
CA VAL A 379 16.66 -12.46 -14.16
C VAL A 379 15.21 -12.93 -14.00
N ARG A 380 14.87 -13.59 -12.88
CA ARG A 380 13.54 -14.21 -12.67
C ARG A 380 12.39 -13.23 -12.36
N VAL A 381 12.66 -11.94 -12.27
CA VAL A 381 11.62 -10.93 -11.96
C VAL A 381 10.65 -10.77 -13.13
N MET A 382 9.37 -10.54 -12.82
CA MET A 382 8.28 -10.58 -13.80
C MET A 382 8.51 -9.67 -15.02
N ARG A 383 9.04 -8.45 -14.81
CA ARG A 383 9.30 -7.52 -15.93
C ARG A 383 10.36 -8.05 -16.89
N THR A 384 11.47 -8.56 -16.36
CA THR A 384 12.52 -9.18 -17.17
C THR A 384 11.98 -10.42 -17.89
N CYS A 385 11.19 -11.26 -17.21
CA CYS A 385 10.51 -12.40 -17.85
C CYS A 385 9.59 -11.97 -19.01
N CYS A 386 8.83 -10.87 -18.85
CA CYS A 386 8.00 -10.34 -19.94
C CYS A 386 8.86 -9.90 -21.14
N LEU A 387 9.98 -9.22 -20.89
CA LEU A 387 10.92 -8.80 -21.94
C LEU A 387 11.57 -9.99 -22.65
N MET A 388 11.88 -11.09 -21.94
CA MET A 388 12.31 -12.33 -22.57
C MET A 388 11.26 -12.86 -23.55
N GLY A 389 9.98 -12.83 -23.16
CA GLY A 389 8.87 -13.25 -24.02
C GLY A 389 8.75 -12.40 -25.29
N GLU A 390 8.96 -11.09 -25.15
CA GLU A 390 8.98 -10.16 -26.29
C GLU A 390 10.13 -10.45 -27.26
N VAL A 391 11.35 -10.64 -26.74
CA VAL A 391 12.54 -11.01 -27.54
C VAL A 391 12.33 -12.35 -28.25
N VAL A 392 11.81 -13.36 -27.54
CA VAL A 392 11.51 -14.68 -28.10
C VAL A 392 10.42 -14.58 -29.18
N GLY A 393 9.37 -13.77 -28.98
CA GLY A 393 8.33 -13.54 -29.97
C GLY A 393 8.87 -12.93 -31.26
N ARG A 394 9.77 -11.95 -31.15
CA ARG A 394 10.49 -11.36 -32.30
C ARG A 394 11.42 -12.37 -32.98
N ALA A 395 12.15 -13.17 -32.21
CA ALA A 395 13.01 -14.21 -32.78
C ALA A 395 12.18 -15.30 -33.51
N ALA A 396 11.05 -15.69 -32.95
CA ALA A 396 10.14 -16.66 -33.57
C ALA A 396 9.55 -16.16 -34.89
N SER A 397 9.30 -14.85 -35.04
CA SER A 397 8.87 -14.30 -36.33
C SER A 397 9.97 -14.40 -37.39
N LEU A 398 11.24 -14.21 -37.01
CA LEU A 398 12.40 -14.43 -37.88
C LEU A 398 12.58 -15.91 -38.24
N CYS A 399 12.41 -16.82 -37.27
CA CYS A 399 12.39 -18.26 -37.53
C CYS A 399 11.36 -18.61 -38.61
N ARG A 400 10.15 -18.05 -38.51
CA ARG A 400 9.08 -18.27 -39.51
C ARG A 400 9.42 -17.64 -40.87
N LYS A 401 9.95 -16.42 -40.88
CA LYS A 401 10.30 -15.67 -42.09
C LYS A 401 11.38 -16.37 -42.92
N TYR A 402 12.40 -16.92 -42.25
CA TYR A 402 13.57 -17.51 -42.90
C TYR A 402 13.60 -19.04 -42.88
N ASN A 403 12.54 -19.69 -42.38
CA ASN A 403 12.52 -21.12 -42.12
C ASN A 403 13.76 -21.60 -41.33
N ALA A 404 14.08 -20.85 -40.28
CA ALA A 404 15.29 -21.00 -39.48
C ALA A 404 14.96 -21.52 -38.07
N ALA A 405 15.87 -22.28 -37.48
CA ALA A 405 15.79 -22.66 -36.07
C ALA A 405 16.16 -21.47 -35.15
N PRO A 406 15.65 -21.40 -33.90
CA PRO A 406 16.09 -20.46 -32.86
C PRO A 406 17.59 -20.17 -32.82
N ARG A 407 18.43 -21.21 -32.92
CA ARG A 407 19.89 -21.09 -32.94
C ARG A 407 20.41 -20.38 -34.19
N GLU A 408 19.82 -20.65 -35.35
CA GLU A 408 20.20 -20.02 -36.62
C GLU A 408 19.88 -18.53 -36.65
N VAL A 409 18.89 -18.07 -35.87
CA VAL A 409 18.64 -16.63 -35.69
C VAL A 409 19.88 -15.95 -35.11
N TYR A 410 20.57 -16.54 -34.13
CA TYR A 410 21.82 -15.98 -33.61
C TYR A 410 22.94 -15.97 -34.67
N HIS A 411 23.10 -17.05 -35.42
CA HIS A 411 24.22 -17.16 -36.35
C HIS A 411 24.04 -16.38 -37.66
N ARG A 412 22.80 -16.23 -38.14
CA ARG A 412 22.51 -15.68 -39.48
C ARG A 412 21.66 -14.42 -39.48
N HIS A 413 20.87 -14.19 -38.43
CA HIS A 413 19.85 -13.14 -38.41
C HIS A 413 19.92 -12.24 -37.15
N LEU A 414 21.04 -12.26 -36.41
CA LEU A 414 21.19 -11.52 -35.16
C LEU A 414 21.05 -10.02 -35.36
N LYS A 415 21.59 -9.48 -36.47
CA LYS A 415 21.48 -8.05 -36.79
C LYS A 415 20.01 -7.62 -36.90
N GLU A 416 19.19 -8.37 -37.63
CA GLU A 416 17.76 -8.08 -37.77
C GLU A 416 17.01 -8.25 -36.44
N LEU A 417 17.39 -9.26 -35.63
CA LEU A 417 16.83 -9.40 -34.28
C LEU A 417 17.17 -8.18 -33.41
N LEU A 418 18.40 -7.68 -33.45
CA LEU A 418 18.82 -6.47 -32.72
C LEU A 418 18.03 -5.25 -33.18
N GLU A 419 17.85 -5.08 -34.50
CA GLU A 419 17.06 -3.99 -35.10
C GLU A 419 15.58 -4.04 -34.65
N LEU A 420 14.95 -5.23 -34.65
CA LEU A 420 13.59 -5.42 -34.16
C LEU A 420 13.41 -5.07 -32.69
N ASN A 421 14.47 -5.20 -31.89
CA ASN A 421 14.49 -4.86 -30.47
C ASN A 421 14.97 -3.43 -30.20
N GLY A 422 15.14 -2.60 -31.24
CA GLY A 422 15.51 -1.19 -31.10
C GLY A 422 17.01 -0.91 -30.98
N TYR A 423 17.88 -1.92 -31.11
CA TYR A 423 19.33 -1.79 -30.97
C TYR A 423 20.07 -1.42 -32.27
N ALA A 424 19.36 -0.95 -33.31
CA ALA A 424 19.91 -0.64 -34.63
C ALA A 424 21.01 0.44 -34.63
N LYS A 425 21.20 1.20 -33.54
CA LYS A 425 22.13 2.35 -33.45
C LYS A 425 23.07 2.37 -32.23
N GLU A 426 22.87 1.54 -31.21
CA GLU A 426 23.61 1.66 -29.94
C GLU A 426 24.87 0.76 -29.82
N ILE A 427 25.09 -0.16 -30.75
CA ILE A 427 26.25 -1.09 -30.71
C ILE A 427 27.61 -0.34 -30.80
N LYS A 428 27.63 0.89 -31.33
CA LYS A 428 28.85 1.70 -31.38
C LYS A 428 29.23 2.36 -30.04
N HIS A 429 28.29 2.60 -29.12
CA HIS A 429 28.57 3.44 -27.94
C HIS A 429 29.00 2.68 -26.69
N LEU A 430 28.91 1.34 -26.69
CA LEU A 430 29.26 0.52 -25.52
C LEU A 430 30.60 -0.24 -25.66
N LYS A 431 31.28 -0.13 -26.81
CA LYS A 431 32.64 -0.68 -27.00
C LYS A 431 33.76 0.32 -26.68
N GLU A 432 33.43 1.56 -26.32
CA GLU A 432 34.39 2.66 -26.15
C GLU A 432 34.54 3.18 -24.71
N ASN A 433 33.97 2.51 -23.69
CA ASN A 433 34.20 2.88 -22.28
C ASN A 433 34.59 1.68 -21.41
#